data_AF-A0A4R7VRQ5-F1
#
_entry.id   AF-A0A4R7VRQ5-F1
#
_cell.length_a   1.000
_cell.length_b   1.000
_cell.length_c   1.000
_cell.angle_alpha   90.00
_cell.angle_beta   90.00
_cell.angle_gamma   90.00
#
_symmetry.space_group_name_H-M   'P 1'
#
loop_
_entity.id
_entity.type
_entity.pdbx_description
1 polymer ?
#
loop_
_entity_poly.entity_id
_entity_poly.type
_entity_poly.pdbx_seq_one_letter_code
_entity_poly.pdbx_strand_id
1 'polypeptide(L)'
;MVRRLPTLVAVALTGALVACGGPNPAAHFCDDYGKAVSKLYAAAGDYAAAPGEFASVVDVTMDELSRIRAGAPDEDLRRAFDSAYFALTVFSEDAALADFLARTDFNQDDVVKACLDYGIELTPSAG
;
A
#
# COMPACT_ATOMS: atom_id res chain seq x y z
N MET A 1 -25.40 12.58 -58.79
CA MET A 1 -25.69 13.97 -58.40
C MET A 1 -25.65 14.06 -56.86
N VAL A 2 -24.75 14.92 -56.34
CA VAL A 2 -24.79 15.73 -55.10
C VAL A 2 -25.38 15.08 -53.82
N ARG A 3 -24.64 14.86 -52.72
CA ARG A 3 -24.24 15.86 -51.67
C ARG A 3 -23.18 15.20 -50.73
N ARG A 4 -21.91 15.67 -50.57
CA ARG A 4 -21.36 16.64 -49.56
C ARG A 4 -22.10 16.63 -48.20
N LEU A 5 -21.53 16.63 -46.99
CA LEU A 5 -20.18 16.62 -46.35
C LEU A 5 -20.47 16.30 -44.83
N PRO A 6 -19.51 16.34 -43.89
CA PRO A 6 -19.44 15.59 -42.62
C PRO A 6 -20.02 16.38 -41.45
N THR A 7 -20.18 15.77 -40.27
CA THR A 7 -20.32 16.54 -39.02
C THR A 7 -19.75 15.76 -37.83
N LEU A 8 -18.65 16.32 -37.31
CA LEU A 8 -18.06 16.11 -35.99
C LEU A 8 -19.08 16.43 -34.88
N VAL A 9 -19.27 15.54 -33.90
CA VAL A 9 -19.78 15.83 -32.54
C VAL A 9 -19.35 14.66 -31.65
N ALA A 10 -18.79 14.78 -30.45
CA ALA A 10 -18.13 15.84 -29.71
C ALA A 10 -17.38 15.11 -28.58
N VAL A 11 -16.27 15.70 -28.15
CA VAL A 11 -15.54 15.34 -26.94
C VAL A 11 -16.48 15.37 -25.72
N ALA A 12 -16.48 14.31 -24.92
CA ALA A 12 -16.85 14.37 -23.52
C ALA A 12 -15.74 13.69 -22.70
N LEU A 13 -14.68 14.45 -22.48
CA LEU A 13 -13.79 14.28 -21.33
C LEU A 13 -14.65 14.50 -20.07
N THR A 14 -15.01 13.43 -19.39
CA THR A 14 -15.68 13.45 -18.08
C THR A 14 -15.02 12.38 -17.20
N GLY A 15 -14.26 12.70 -16.16
CA GLY A 15 -13.84 13.99 -15.68
C GLY A 15 -12.55 13.83 -14.89
N ALA A 16 -11.53 14.62 -15.24
CA ALA A 16 -10.54 14.99 -14.27
C ALA A 16 -11.22 15.98 -13.33
N LEU A 17 -11.74 15.48 -12.20
CA LEU A 17 -12.01 16.32 -11.05
C LEU A 17 -10.66 16.83 -10.57
N VAL A 18 -10.21 17.95 -11.15
CA VAL A 18 -9.11 18.72 -10.60
C VAL A 18 -9.54 19.15 -9.21
N ALA A 19 -8.85 18.56 -8.25
CA ALA A 19 -9.01 18.73 -6.83
C ALA A 19 -9.14 20.20 -6.45
N CYS A 20 -10.17 20.52 -5.67
CA CYS A 20 -10.09 21.61 -4.72
C CYS A 20 -9.01 21.22 -3.69
N GLY A 21 -7.77 21.61 -3.97
CA GLY A 21 -6.55 21.11 -3.35
C GLY A 21 -6.42 21.48 -1.88
N GLY A 22 -6.95 20.61 -1.01
CA GLY A 22 -6.33 20.32 0.28
C GLY A 22 -5.28 19.22 0.12
N PRO A 23 -4.34 19.07 1.07
CA PRO A 23 -3.46 17.92 1.10
C PRO A 23 -4.30 16.63 1.11
N ASN A 24 -3.91 15.64 0.30
CA ASN A 24 -4.58 14.34 0.27
C ASN A 24 -4.52 13.73 1.69
N PRO A 25 -5.65 13.53 2.38
CA PRO A 25 -5.65 13.07 3.77
C PRO A 25 -5.07 11.67 3.92
N ALA A 26 -5.03 10.87 2.85
CA ALA A 26 -4.42 9.54 2.84
C ALA A 26 -2.89 9.56 2.67
N ALA A 27 -2.30 10.68 2.24
CA ALA A 27 -0.88 10.73 1.88
C ALA A 27 0.05 10.32 3.04
N HIS A 28 -0.16 10.89 4.22
CA HIS A 28 0.65 10.56 5.40
C HIS A 28 0.45 9.12 5.84
N PHE A 29 -0.80 8.66 5.90
CA PHE A 29 -1.13 7.29 6.28
C PHE A 29 -0.48 6.26 5.34
N CYS A 30 -0.65 6.45 4.02
CA CYS A 30 -0.09 5.55 3.01
C CYS A 30 1.43 5.56 3.00
N ASP A 31 2.06 6.73 3.12
CA ASP A 31 3.53 6.86 3.15
C ASP A 31 4.14 6.20 4.39
N ASP A 32 3.55 6.43 5.57
CA ASP A 32 4.01 5.82 6.82
C ASP A 32 3.83 4.30 6.78
N TYR A 33 2.68 3.82 6.31
CA TYR A 33 2.43 2.38 6.13
C TYR A 33 3.42 1.75 5.15
N GLY A 34 3.57 2.36 3.96
CA GLY A 34 4.45 1.88 2.91
C GLY A 34 5.90 1.75 3.39
N LYS A 35 6.41 2.74 4.14
CA LYS A 35 7.76 2.68 4.72
C LYS A 35 7.93 1.61 5.79
N ALA A 36 6.93 1.40 6.63
CA ALA A 36 6.99 0.40 7.70
C ALA A 36 7.02 -1.02 7.11
N VAL A 37 6.14 -1.27 6.13
CA VAL A 37 5.99 -2.60 5.51
C VAL A 37 7.09 -2.87 4.49
N SER A 38 7.58 -1.87 3.75
CA SER A 38 8.66 -2.08 2.78
C SER A 38 9.95 -2.58 3.44
N LYS A 39 10.30 -2.08 4.62
CA LYS A 39 11.43 -2.56 5.43
C LYS A 39 11.24 -4.02 5.84
N LEU A 40 10.01 -4.39 6.21
CA LEU A 40 9.67 -5.75 6.59
C LEU A 40 9.82 -6.72 5.41
N TYR A 41 9.37 -6.33 4.21
CA TYR A 41 9.56 -7.13 3.00
C TYR A 41 11.04 -7.28 2.62
N ALA A 42 11.83 -6.21 2.74
CA ALA A 42 13.28 -6.28 2.49
C ALA A 42 13.97 -7.24 3.48
N ALA A 43 13.69 -7.10 4.78
CA ALA A 43 14.25 -7.97 5.82
C ALA A 43 13.83 -9.45 5.64
N ALA A 44 12.62 -9.72 5.15
CA ALA A 44 12.17 -11.07 4.84
C ALA A 44 13.02 -11.72 3.72
N GLY A 45 13.41 -10.95 2.71
CA GLY A 45 14.31 -11.40 1.64
C GLY A 45 15.69 -11.85 2.15
N ASP A 46 16.18 -11.21 3.21
CA ASP A 46 17.47 -11.48 3.83
C ASP A 46 17.42 -12.40 5.06
N TYR A 47 16.25 -13.01 5.34
CA TYR A 47 16.03 -13.81 6.54
C TYR A 47 17.06 -14.92 6.74
N ALA A 48 17.50 -15.59 5.66
CA ALA A 48 18.48 -16.66 5.71
C ALA A 48 19.88 -16.18 6.18
N ALA A 49 20.20 -14.91 5.93
CA ALA A 49 21.47 -14.29 6.32
C ALA A 49 21.39 -13.65 7.71
N ALA A 50 20.25 -13.07 8.08
CA ALA A 50 20.09 -12.29 9.31
C ALA A 50 18.73 -12.51 10.01
N PRO A 51 18.44 -13.73 10.53
CA PRO A 51 17.14 -14.03 11.14
C PRO A 51 16.85 -13.19 12.40
N GLY A 52 17.88 -12.85 13.17
CA GLY A 52 17.73 -11.98 14.34
C GLY A 52 17.45 -10.51 14.00
N GLU A 53 17.90 -10.06 12.82
CA GLU A 53 17.57 -8.71 12.32
C GLU A 53 16.11 -8.67 11.86
N PHE A 54 15.65 -9.71 11.15
CA PHE A 54 14.25 -9.83 10.77
C PHE A 54 13.30 -9.77 11.97
N ALA A 55 13.59 -10.52 13.04
CA ALA A 55 12.80 -10.47 14.28
C ALA A 55 12.72 -9.04 14.86
N SER A 56 13.86 -8.33 14.89
CA SER A 56 13.88 -6.93 15.35
C SER A 56 13.09 -5.99 14.43
N VAL A 57 13.11 -6.23 13.12
CA VAL A 57 12.33 -5.44 12.16
C VAL A 57 10.84 -5.72 12.33
N VAL A 58 10.43 -6.97 12.54
CA VAL A 58 9.04 -7.34 12.84
C VAL A 58 8.55 -6.58 14.06
N ASP A 59 9.27 -6.62 15.19
CA ASP A 59 8.88 -5.92 16.42
C ASP A 59 8.68 -4.41 16.18
N VAL A 60 9.64 -3.76 15.53
CA VAL A 60 9.56 -2.32 15.22
C VAL A 60 8.40 -2.02 14.27
N THR A 61 8.20 -2.83 13.23
CA THR A 61 7.11 -2.64 12.27
C THR A 61 5.76 -2.79 12.94
N MET A 62 5.58 -3.79 13.83
CA MET A 62 4.31 -3.97 14.54
C MET A 62 3.99 -2.78 15.48
N ASP A 63 5.01 -2.25 16.15
CA ASP A 63 4.88 -1.03 16.97
C ASP A 63 4.56 0.21 16.11
N GLU A 64 5.18 0.36 14.93
CA GLU A 64 4.86 1.42 13.97
C GLU A 64 3.43 1.30 13.45
N LEU A 65 3.01 0.11 13.01
CA LEU A 65 1.68 -0.16 12.48
C LEU A 65 0.60 0.15 13.53
N SER A 66 0.80 -0.23 14.79
CA SER A 66 -0.14 0.08 15.88
C SER A 66 -0.43 1.59 16.00
N ARG A 67 0.58 2.44 15.76
CA ARG A 67 0.45 3.90 15.77
C ARG A 67 -0.18 4.44 14.49
N ILE A 68 0.21 3.89 13.34
CA ILE A 68 -0.30 4.29 12.01
C ILE A 68 -1.81 4.07 11.91
N ARG A 69 -2.34 2.99 12.51
CA ARG A 69 -3.78 2.68 12.52
C ARG A 69 -4.66 3.86 12.94
N ALA A 70 -4.22 4.64 13.93
CA ALA A 70 -4.97 5.79 14.44
C ALA A 70 -5.04 6.95 13.43
N GLY A 71 -4.13 6.99 12.46
CA GLY A 71 -4.06 8.00 11.39
C GLY A 71 -4.85 7.66 10.13
N ALA A 72 -5.55 6.51 10.07
CA ALA A 72 -6.38 6.16 8.91
C ALA A 72 -7.52 7.18 8.72
N PRO A 73 -7.58 7.88 7.56
CA PRO A 73 -8.49 9.01 7.37
C PRO A 73 -9.96 8.61 7.15
N ASP A 74 -10.22 7.36 6.78
CA ASP A 74 -11.55 6.81 6.49
C ASP A 74 -11.66 5.32 6.87
N GLU A 75 -12.87 4.78 6.71
CA GLU A 75 -13.20 3.39 7.02
C GLU A 75 -12.55 2.39 6.04
N ASP A 76 -12.33 2.77 4.79
CA ASP A 76 -11.82 1.86 3.77
C ASP A 76 -10.33 1.58 4.01
N LEU A 77 -9.52 2.63 4.24
CA LEU A 77 -8.12 2.48 4.62
C LEU A 77 -7.96 1.80 5.99
N ARG A 78 -8.90 2.05 6.93
CA ARG A 78 -8.89 1.36 8.23
C ARG A 78 -9.19 -0.13 8.08
N ARG A 79 -10.14 -0.52 7.23
CA ARG A 79 -10.44 -1.93 6.95
C ARG A 79 -9.28 -2.61 6.23
N ALA A 80 -8.69 -1.95 5.23
CA ALA A 80 -7.50 -2.45 4.54
C ALA A 80 -6.34 -2.67 5.52
N PHE A 81 -6.11 -1.72 6.42
CA PHE A 81 -5.13 -1.84 7.48
C PHE A 81 -5.42 -3.03 8.40
N ASP A 82 -6.65 -3.16 8.90
CA ASP A 82 -7.01 -4.24 9.82
C ASP A 82 -6.84 -5.63 9.16
N SER A 83 -7.11 -5.74 7.85
CA SER A 83 -6.87 -6.95 7.05
C SER A 83 -5.38 -7.27 6.93
N ALA A 84 -4.57 -6.30 6.51
CA ALA A 84 -3.14 -6.49 6.34
C ALA A 84 -2.41 -6.75 7.68
N TYR A 85 -2.76 -6.00 8.72
CA TYR A 85 -2.25 -6.21 10.07
C TYR A 85 -2.58 -7.62 10.59
N PHE A 86 -3.82 -8.08 10.38
CA PHE A 86 -4.19 -9.44 10.73
C PHE A 86 -3.31 -10.47 10.01
N ALA A 87 -3.09 -10.32 8.70
CA ALA A 87 -2.23 -11.21 7.92
C ALA A 87 -0.79 -11.29 8.45
N LEU A 88 -0.26 -10.24 9.07
CA LEU A 88 1.07 -10.29 9.70
C LEU A 88 1.05 -11.03 11.06
N THR A 89 -0.07 -11.02 11.77
CA THR A 89 -0.21 -11.62 13.11
C THR A 89 -0.57 -13.10 13.14
N VAL A 90 -0.96 -13.70 12.01
CA VAL A 90 -1.37 -15.13 11.99
C VAL A 90 -0.20 -16.10 12.13
N PHE A 91 1.03 -15.62 11.98
CA PHE A 91 2.23 -16.45 12.04
C PHE A 91 2.77 -16.53 13.48
N SER A 92 3.05 -17.76 13.93
CA SER A 92 3.65 -18.01 15.26
C SER A 92 5.18 -18.06 15.22
N GLU A 93 5.79 -18.06 14.03
CA GLU A 93 7.22 -18.20 13.82
C GLU A 93 7.69 -17.20 12.76
N ASP A 94 8.79 -16.51 13.05
CA ASP A 94 9.39 -15.52 12.15
C ASP A 94 9.77 -16.11 10.79
N ALA A 95 10.27 -17.35 10.76
CA ALA A 95 10.62 -18.03 9.52
C ALA A 95 9.42 -18.20 8.58
N ALA A 96 8.24 -18.48 9.13
CA ALA A 96 7.02 -18.66 8.34
C ALA A 96 6.51 -17.33 7.82
N LEU A 97 6.57 -16.27 8.62
CA LEU A 97 6.26 -14.91 8.19
C LEU A 97 7.22 -14.44 7.08
N ALA A 98 8.52 -14.67 7.24
CA ALA A 98 9.53 -14.33 6.24
C ALA A 98 9.31 -15.07 4.92
N ASP A 99 9.05 -16.38 4.93
CA ASP A 99 8.75 -17.15 3.71
C ASP A 99 7.46 -16.66 3.03
N PHE A 100 6.44 -16.31 3.81
CA PHE A 100 5.20 -15.71 3.28
C PHE A 100 5.49 -14.38 2.58
N LEU A 101 6.19 -13.46 3.24
CA LEU A 101 6.51 -12.13 2.71
C LEU A 101 7.42 -12.21 1.47
N ALA A 102 8.42 -13.10 1.48
CA ALA A 102 9.34 -13.28 0.36
C ALA A 102 8.66 -13.82 -0.91
N ARG A 103 7.50 -14.48 -0.78
CA ARG A 103 6.70 -15.00 -1.90
C ARG A 103 5.52 -14.11 -2.27
N THR A 104 5.16 -13.18 -1.39
CA THR A 104 4.04 -12.27 -1.60
C THR A 104 4.52 -11.08 -2.41
N ASP A 105 3.74 -10.71 -3.42
CA ASP A 105 3.97 -9.47 -4.14
C ASP A 105 3.49 -8.30 -3.28
N PHE A 106 4.35 -7.32 -3.02
CA PHE A 106 4.03 -6.12 -2.23
C PHE A 106 2.78 -5.40 -2.76
N ASN A 107 2.53 -5.43 -4.07
CA ASN A 107 1.34 -4.83 -4.68
C ASN A 107 0.04 -5.61 -4.37
N GLN A 108 0.14 -6.77 -3.75
CA GLN A 108 -1.00 -7.56 -3.30
C GLN A 108 -1.48 -7.20 -1.89
N ASP A 109 -0.72 -6.39 -1.16
CA ASP A 109 -1.12 -5.87 0.15
C ASP A 109 -2.39 -5.00 0.05
N ASP A 110 -3.34 -5.22 0.96
CA ASP A 110 -4.65 -4.57 0.92
C ASP A 110 -4.58 -3.06 1.11
N VAL A 111 -3.63 -2.56 1.91
CA VAL A 111 -3.41 -1.12 2.09
C VAL A 111 -2.73 -0.54 0.85
N VAL A 112 -1.75 -1.25 0.28
CA VAL A 112 -1.11 -0.80 -0.97
C VAL A 112 -2.14 -0.66 -2.09
N LYS A 113 -3.05 -1.63 -2.24
CA LYS A 113 -4.17 -1.55 -3.18
C LYS A 113 -5.10 -0.38 -2.87
N ALA A 114 -5.51 -0.22 -1.61
CA ALA A 114 -6.40 0.86 -1.21
C ALA A 114 -5.76 2.25 -1.46
N CYS A 115 -4.46 2.42 -1.21
CA CYS A 115 -3.74 3.67 -1.46
C CYS A 115 -3.75 4.09 -2.95
N LEU A 116 -3.81 3.14 -3.88
CA LEU A 116 -3.95 3.44 -5.31
C LEU A 116 -5.29 4.13 -5.64
N ASP A 117 -6.36 3.81 -4.92
CA ASP A 117 -7.66 4.49 -5.07
C ASP A 117 -7.58 5.98 -4.67
N TYR A 118 -6.59 6.34 -3.84
CA TYR A 118 -6.25 7.71 -3.47
C TYR A 118 -5.18 8.33 -4.37
N GLY A 119 -4.76 7.65 -5.44
CA GLY A 119 -3.70 8.09 -6.35
C GLY A 119 -2.30 8.07 -5.72
N ILE A 120 -2.10 7.27 -4.67
CA ILE A 120 -0.82 7.13 -3.98
C ILE A 120 -0.22 5.78 -4.34
N GLU A 121 0.86 5.81 -5.12
CA GLU A 121 1.63 4.62 -5.47
C GLU A 121 2.71 4.38 -4.42
N LEU A 122 2.67 3.22 -3.78
CA LEU A 122 3.68 2.79 -2.82
C LEU A 122 4.64 1.83 -3.53
N THR A 123 5.94 2.09 -3.42
CA THR A 123 6.98 1.21 -3.95
C THR A 123 7.70 0.51 -2.81
N PRO A 124 8.00 -0.79 -2.92
CA PRO A 124 8.88 -1.45 -1.96
C PRO A 124 10.25 -0.74 -1.99
N SER A 125 10.85 -0.60 -0.82
CA SER A 125 12.20 -0.06 -0.70
C SER A 125 13.17 -1.04 -1.36
N ALA A 126 14.11 -0.53 -2.15
CA ALA A 126 15.20 -1.36 -2.63
C ALA A 126 15.99 -1.85 -1.40
N GLY A 127 16.01 -3.17 -1.21
CA GLY A 127 16.94 -3.83 -0.29
C GLY A 127 18.39 -3.64 -0.75
#